data_AF-A0A6N9A9W6-F1
#
_entry.id   AF-A0A6N9A9W6-F1
#
_cell.length_a   1.000
_cell.length_b   1.000
_cell.length_c   1.000
_cell.angle_alpha   90.00
_cell.angle_beta   90.00
_cell.angle_gamma   90.00
#
_symmetry.space_group_name_H-M   'P 1'
#
loop_
_entity.id
_entity.type
_entity.pdbx_description
1 polymer ?
#
loop_
_entity_poly.entity_id
_entity_poly.type
_entity_poly.pdbx_seq_one_letter_code
_entity_poly.pdbx_strand_id
1 'polypeptide(L)'
;MEAGRTWLPMTLHRLEEAVDDAGGRRAVRGPAIPCNGSLARESGTLVETDARLTGVTTTRYEIVRHGGLEFLLGATPGKYVLVDHDSIQRRIVSVTEPPVPWGRYLQLEVEGEGQRVPAPGGYILDYGQDLFLTWHGAQLFYGA
;
A
#
# COMPACT_ATOMS: atom_id res chain seq x y z
N MET A 1 6.44 -24.19 -5.06
CA MET A 1 7.03 -23.07 -4.31
C MET A 1 8.11 -22.50 -5.21
N GLU A 2 7.98 -21.26 -5.67
CA GLU A 2 9.12 -20.58 -6.32
C GLU A 2 10.14 -20.30 -5.22
N ALA A 3 11.36 -20.83 -5.38
CA ALA A 3 12.43 -20.69 -4.41
C ALA A 3 12.83 -19.21 -4.29
N GLY A 4 12.72 -18.64 -3.09
CA GLY A 4 13.18 -17.28 -2.78
C GLY A 4 12.11 -16.24 -2.41
N ARG A 5 10.81 -16.54 -2.52
CA ARG A 5 9.76 -15.63 -2.03
C ARG A 5 9.32 -15.98 -0.62
N THR A 6 9.47 -15.04 0.30
CA THR A 6 8.87 -15.10 1.64
C THR A 6 7.43 -14.63 1.55
N TRP A 7 6.50 -15.52 1.90
CA TRP A 7 5.07 -15.20 1.97
C TRP A 7 4.72 -14.87 3.42
N LEU A 8 4.26 -13.66 3.64
CA LEU A 8 3.94 -13.13 4.96
C LEU A 8 2.43 -12.98 5.10
N PRO A 9 1.89 -13.19 6.31
CA PRO A 9 0.47 -12.98 6.57
C PRO A 9 0.12 -11.50 6.42
N MET A 10 -1.00 -11.23 5.76
CA MET A 10 -1.56 -9.91 5.52
C MET A 10 -3.07 -9.96 5.73
N THR A 11 -3.68 -8.80 5.90
CA THR A 11 -5.14 -8.70 6.04
C THR A 11 -5.69 -7.68 5.05
N LEU A 12 -6.65 -8.12 4.24
CA LEU A 12 -7.40 -7.26 3.35
C LEU A 12 -8.71 -6.83 4.03
N HIS A 13 -9.04 -5.55 3.90
CA HIS A 13 -10.34 -5.00 4.30
C HIS A 13 -11.03 -4.35 3.11
N ARG A 14 -12.32 -4.64 2.95
CA ARG A 14 -13.19 -3.80 2.13
C ARG A 14 -13.49 -2.52 2.89
N LEU A 15 -13.38 -1.37 2.25
CA LEU A 15 -13.86 -0.11 2.79
C LEU A 15 -15.36 0.01 2.52
N GLU A 16 -16.11 0.10 3.60
CA GLU A 16 -17.55 0.32 3.59
C GLU A 16 -17.84 1.78 3.94
N GLU A 17 -18.98 2.28 3.48
CA GLU A 17 -19.41 3.64 3.78
C GLU A 17 -20.39 3.58 4.95
N ALA A 18 -19.97 4.10 6.10
CA ALA A 18 -20.83 4.30 7.24
C ALA A 18 -21.36 5.75 7.21
N VAL A 19 -22.64 5.91 7.55
CA VAL A 19 -23.25 7.23 7.74
C VAL A 19 -23.37 7.45 9.24
N ASP A 20 -22.82 8.55 9.73
CA ASP A 20 -22.97 8.95 11.13
C ASP A 20 -24.36 9.56 11.40
N ASP A 21 -24.67 9.79 12.67
CA ASP A 21 -25.97 10.33 13.11
C ASP A 21 -26.22 11.76 12.59
N ALA A 22 -25.19 12.47 12.13
CA ALA A 22 -25.27 13.79 11.52
C ALA A 22 -25.38 13.74 9.98
N GLY A 23 -25.46 12.53 9.38
CA GLY A 23 -25.51 12.33 7.92
C GLY A 23 -24.14 12.40 7.24
N GLY A 24 -23.05 12.49 8.00
CA GLY A 24 -21.68 12.44 7.52
C GLY A 24 -21.30 11.04 7.04
N ARG A 25 -20.71 10.95 5.84
CA ARG A 25 -20.25 9.68 5.26
C ARG A 25 -18.78 9.47 5.58
N ARG A 26 -18.45 8.34 6.20
CA ARG A 26 -17.08 7.95 6.54
C ARG A 26 -16.78 6.55 6.02
N ALA A 27 -15.58 6.38 5.45
CA ALA A 27 -15.08 5.06 5.13
C ALA A 27 -14.70 4.31 6.42
N VAL A 28 -15.28 3.13 6.62
CA VAL A 28 -14.98 2.21 7.73
C VAL A 28 -14.45 0.89 7.20
N ARG A 29 -13.66 0.19 8.01
CA ARG A 29 -13.15 -1.13 7.64
C ARG A 29 -14.26 -2.15 7.80
N GLY A 30 -14.61 -2.81 6.71
CA GLY A 30 -15.44 -4.00 6.69
C GLY A 30 -14.66 -5.25 7.15
N PRO A 31 -15.21 -6.45 6.89
CA PRO A 31 -14.66 -7.71 7.39
C PRO A 31 -13.20 -7.93 6.96
N ALA A 32 -12.42 -8.50 7.88
CA ALA A 32 -11.03 -8.89 7.65
C ALA A 32 -10.99 -10.15 6.79
N ILE A 33 -10.26 -10.09 5.69
CA ILE A 33 -10.03 -11.20 4.78
C ILE A 33 -8.55 -11.56 4.88
N PRO A 34 -8.20 -12.66 5.58
CA PRO A 34 -6.81 -13.07 5.72
C PRO A 34 -6.25 -13.51 4.37
N CYS A 35 -5.04 -13.07 4.06
CA CYS A 35 -4.34 -13.43 2.84
C CYS A 35 -2.83 -13.56 3.10
N ASN A 36 -2.12 -14.20 2.18
CA ASN A 36 -0.66 -14.27 2.22
C ASN A 36 -0.11 -13.49 1.04
N GLY A 37 0.82 -12.59 1.31
CA GLY A 37 1.44 -11.78 0.27
C GLY A 37 2.95 -11.72 0.41
N SER A 38 3.60 -11.30 -0.67
CA SER A 38 5.03 -11.06 -0.73
C SER A 38 5.27 -9.69 -1.35
N LEU A 39 6.21 -8.94 -0.80
CA LEU A 39 6.63 -7.67 -1.37
C LEU A 39 7.40 -7.94 -2.67
N ALA A 40 6.85 -7.49 -3.79
CA ALA A 40 7.45 -7.70 -5.11
C ALA A 40 8.32 -6.52 -5.55
N ARG A 41 7.90 -5.28 -5.21
CA ARG A 41 8.63 -4.05 -5.52
C ARG A 41 8.13 -2.91 -4.65
N GLU A 42 9.02 -2.03 -4.24
CA GLU A 42 8.64 -0.74 -3.67
C GLU A 42 9.27 0.38 -4.51
N SER A 43 8.52 1.46 -4.71
CA SER A 43 8.99 2.65 -5.42
C SER A 43 8.39 3.90 -4.80
N GLY A 44 9.21 4.91 -4.55
CA GLY A 44 8.77 6.20 -4.03
C GLY A 44 9.00 7.31 -5.06
N THR A 45 7.99 8.17 -5.23
CA THR A 45 8.15 9.44 -5.94
C THR A 45 7.79 10.57 -4.99
N LEU A 46 8.62 11.61 -5.01
CA LEU A 46 8.44 12.80 -4.21
C LEU A 46 7.86 13.89 -5.13
N VAL A 47 6.65 14.36 -4.83
CA VAL A 47 5.99 15.42 -5.58
C VAL A 47 6.03 16.68 -4.74
N GLU A 48 6.86 17.63 -5.16
CA GLU A 48 6.86 18.98 -4.62
C GLU A 48 5.79 19.80 -5.31
N THR A 49 4.82 20.30 -4.55
CA THR A 49 3.85 21.29 -5.00
C THR A 49 4.07 22.58 -4.23
N ASP A 50 3.70 23.74 -4.80
CA ASP A 50 3.95 25.09 -4.26
C ASP A 50 3.55 25.31 -2.78
N ALA A 51 2.72 24.42 -2.20
CA ALA A 51 2.32 24.48 -0.80
C ALA A 51 2.65 23.22 0.03
N ARG A 52 3.04 22.10 -0.61
CA ARG A 52 3.24 20.80 0.07
C ARG A 52 4.24 19.91 -0.65
N LEU A 53 5.22 19.42 0.12
CA LEU A 53 6.00 18.24 -0.24
C LEU A 53 5.16 17.00 0.05
N THR A 54 4.72 16.30 -0.98
CA THR A 54 3.92 15.07 -0.84
C THR A 54 4.73 13.88 -1.30
N GLY A 55 4.88 12.91 -0.40
CA GLY A 55 5.47 11.64 -0.71
C GLY A 55 4.44 10.64 -1.17
N VAL A 56 4.58 10.11 -2.38
CA VAL A 56 3.75 9.00 -2.85
C VAL A 56 4.64 7.78 -3.03
N THR A 57 4.43 6.76 -2.22
CA THR A 57 5.02 5.45 -2.47
C THR A 57 4.00 4.54 -3.12
N THR A 58 4.40 3.93 -4.22
CA THR A 58 3.67 2.83 -4.83
C THR A 58 4.41 1.55 -4.49
N THR A 59 3.77 0.71 -3.68
CA THR A 59 4.27 -0.59 -3.29
C THR A 59 3.50 -1.66 -4.06
N ARG A 60 4.21 -2.62 -4.64
CA ARG A 60 3.61 -3.77 -5.33
C ARG A 60 3.74 -5.00 -4.47
N TYR A 61 2.59 -5.57 -4.11
CA TYR A 61 2.49 -6.86 -3.46
C TYR A 61 2.02 -7.92 -4.46
N GLU A 62 2.50 -9.14 -4.28
CA GLU A 62 1.91 -10.31 -4.88
C GLU A 62 1.15 -11.07 -3.80
N ILE A 63 -0.13 -11.36 -4.01
CA ILE A 63 -0.97 -12.06 -3.04
C ILE A 63 -1.35 -13.42 -3.60
N VAL A 64 -1.16 -14.48 -2.81
CA VAL A 64 -1.54 -15.84 -3.21
C VAL A 64 -3.04 -15.91 -3.43
N ARG A 65 -3.44 -16.43 -4.58
CA ARG A 65 -4.83 -16.71 -4.93
C ARG A 65 -5.28 -17.97 -4.17
N HIS A 66 -5.73 -17.77 -2.94
CA HIS A 66 -6.54 -18.76 -2.24
C HIS A 66 -8.02 -18.44 -2.52
N GLY A 67 -8.83 -19.49 -2.70
CA GLY A 67 -10.25 -19.33 -3.05
C GLY A 67 -10.94 -18.31 -2.16
N GLY A 68 -11.57 -17.31 -2.77
CA GLY A 68 -12.19 -16.18 -2.08
C GLY A 68 -11.55 -14.83 -2.35
N LEU A 69 -10.45 -14.72 -3.12
CA LEU A 69 -9.85 -13.43 -3.51
C LEU A 69 -10.09 -13.07 -4.98
N GLU A 70 -10.80 -13.90 -5.74
CA GLU A 70 -11.10 -13.67 -7.16
C GLU A 70 -11.93 -12.41 -7.39
N PHE A 71 -12.71 -11.99 -6.38
CA PHE A 71 -13.50 -10.75 -6.45
C PHE A 71 -12.62 -9.50 -6.61
N LEU A 72 -11.32 -9.58 -6.29
CA LEU A 72 -10.38 -8.47 -6.46
C LEU A 72 -10.12 -8.14 -7.94
N LEU A 73 -10.32 -9.09 -8.87
CA LEU A 73 -10.08 -8.88 -10.32
C LEU A 73 -11.09 -7.95 -11.00
N GLY A 74 -12.05 -7.42 -10.26
CA GLY A 74 -12.93 -6.31 -10.67
C GLY A 74 -13.09 -5.26 -9.58
N ALA A 75 -12.22 -5.27 -8.57
CA ALA A 75 -12.30 -4.34 -7.46
C ALA A 75 -12.06 -2.91 -7.94
N THR A 76 -12.95 -2.00 -7.55
CA THR A 76 -12.74 -0.58 -7.78
C THR A 76 -11.55 -0.10 -6.94
N PRO A 77 -10.58 0.61 -7.56
CA PRO A 77 -9.51 1.28 -6.84
C PRO A 77 -10.02 2.10 -5.65
N GLY A 78 -9.30 2.05 -4.54
CA GLY A 78 -9.61 2.82 -3.34
C GLY A 78 -10.75 2.27 -2.47
N LYS A 79 -11.44 1.20 -2.88
CA LYS A 79 -12.45 0.49 -2.07
C LYS A 79 -11.90 -0.61 -1.19
N TYR A 80 -10.60 -0.86 -1.27
CA TYR A 80 -9.94 -1.88 -0.47
C TYR A 80 -8.65 -1.33 0.13
N VAL A 81 -8.33 -1.89 1.29
CA VAL A 81 -7.15 -1.56 2.07
C VAL A 81 -6.44 -2.86 2.42
N LEU A 82 -5.13 -2.86 2.25
CA LEU A 82 -4.25 -3.93 2.65
C LEU A 82 -3.52 -3.51 3.92
N VAL A 83 -3.59 -4.34 4.95
CA VAL A 83 -2.75 -4.25 6.14
C VAL A 83 -1.67 -5.30 5.98
N ASP A 84 -0.42 -4.86 5.88
CA ASP A 84 0.70 -5.77 5.73
C ASP A 84 1.17 -6.36 7.07
N HIS A 85 2.23 -7.16 6.99
CA HIS A 85 2.86 -7.81 8.14
C HIS A 85 3.41 -6.83 9.18
N ASP A 86 3.76 -5.61 8.77
CA ASP A 86 4.23 -4.53 9.65
C ASP A 86 3.07 -3.71 10.21
N SER A 87 1.83 -4.18 10.01
CA SER A 87 0.59 -3.50 10.40
C SER A 87 0.40 -2.14 9.71
N ILE A 88 1.11 -1.90 8.60
CA ILE A 88 0.98 -0.68 7.80
C ILE A 88 -0.23 -0.82 6.90
N GLN A 89 -1.11 0.18 6.98
CA GLN A 89 -2.29 0.27 6.16
C GLN A 89 -1.97 0.97 4.83
N ARG A 90 -2.14 0.26 3.71
CA ARG A 90 -2.00 0.84 2.37
C ARG A 90 -3.28 0.68 1.55
N ARG A 91 -3.62 1.68 0.75
CA ARG A 91 -4.83 1.66 -0.09
C ARG A 91 -4.52 0.95 -1.39
N ILE A 92 -5.37 0.00 -1.80
CA ILE A 92 -5.21 -0.67 -3.09
C ILE A 92 -5.67 0.28 -4.20
N VAL A 93 -4.76 0.54 -5.15
CA VAL A 93 -5.01 1.42 -6.30
C VAL A 93 -5.09 0.66 -7.61
N SER A 94 -4.49 -0.52 -7.69
CA SER A 94 -4.62 -1.39 -8.85
C SER A 94 -4.51 -2.86 -8.46
N VAL A 95 -5.22 -3.70 -9.20
CA VAL A 95 -5.15 -5.16 -9.11
C VAL A 95 -4.97 -5.70 -10.52
N THR A 96 -3.91 -6.47 -10.75
CA THR A 96 -3.62 -7.07 -12.04
C THR A 96 -3.36 -8.57 -11.90
N GLU A 97 -3.77 -9.32 -12.91
CA GLU A 97 -3.39 -10.73 -13.06
C GLU A 97 -2.17 -10.79 -13.97
N PRO A 98 -1.00 -11.24 -13.47
CA PRO A 98 0.19 -11.32 -14.30
C PRO A 98 0.03 -12.43 -15.37
N PRO A 99 0.51 -12.21 -16.60
CA PRO A 99 0.27 -13.11 -17.75
C PRO A 99 1.06 -14.43 -17.70
N VAL A 100 1.63 -14.81 -16.56
CA VAL A 100 2.44 -16.03 -16.43
C VAL A 100 1.58 -17.30 -16.32
N PRO A 101 2.07 -18.45 -16.83
CA PRO A 101 1.26 -19.68 -17.00
C PRO A 101 0.70 -20.27 -15.70
N TRP A 102 1.11 -19.75 -14.55
CA TRP A 102 0.85 -20.35 -13.25
C TRP A 102 -0.23 -19.65 -12.44
N GLY A 103 -0.78 -18.49 -12.85
CA GLY A 103 -2.05 -17.90 -12.36
C GLY A 103 -2.29 -17.88 -10.83
N ARG A 104 -1.23 -18.01 -10.02
CA ARG A 104 -1.30 -18.39 -8.60
C ARG A 104 -1.32 -17.18 -7.67
N TYR A 105 -1.13 -15.99 -8.20
CA TYR A 105 -1.07 -14.77 -7.42
C TYR A 105 -1.66 -13.58 -8.18
N LEU A 106 -2.20 -12.64 -7.42
CA LEU A 106 -2.64 -11.33 -7.89
C LEU A 106 -1.53 -10.32 -7.60
N GLN A 107 -1.30 -9.39 -8.53
CA GLN A 107 -0.44 -8.23 -8.28
C GLN A 107 -1.32 -7.08 -7.79
N LEU A 108 -1.04 -6.61 -6.59
CA LEU A 108 -1.67 -5.44 -6.01
C LEU A 108 -0.68 -4.29 -6.03
N GLU A 109 -1.09 -3.16 -6.59
CA GLU A 109 -0.40 -1.90 -6.36
C GLU A 109 -1.15 -1.16 -5.27
N VAL A 110 -0.40 -0.72 -4.27
CA VAL A 110 -0.90 0.00 -3.12
C VAL A 110 -0.16 1.32 -2.97
N GLU A 111 -0.88 2.34 -2.54
CA GLU A 111 -0.31 3.65 -2.24
C GLU A 111 -0.15 3.83 -0.73
N GLY A 112 1.04 4.32 -0.35
CA GLY A 112 1.34 4.87 0.97
C GLY A 112 1.49 6.38 0.87
N GLU A 113 0.82 7.11 1.76
CA GLU A 113 1.06 8.54 1.95
C GLU A 113 2.15 8.71 3.01
N GLY A 114 3.25 9.35 2.63
CA GLY A 114 4.33 9.68 3.57
C GLY A 114 3.96 10.88 4.43
N GLN A 115 4.09 10.75 5.75
CA GLN A 115 3.96 11.89 6.64
C GLN A 115 5.26 12.69 6.65
N ARG A 116 5.15 14.01 6.52
CA ARG A 116 6.29 14.91 6.65
C ARG A 116 6.70 15.02 8.12
N VAL A 117 7.92 14.61 8.42
CA VAL A 117 8.57 14.72 9.73
C VAL A 117 9.70 15.76 9.63
N PRO A 118 9.72 16.79 10.49
CA PRO A 118 10.84 17.74 10.55
C PRO A 118 12.14 17.03 10.97
N ALA A 119 13.26 17.31 10.29
CA ALA A 119 14.57 16.75 10.62
C ALA A 119 15.68 17.83 10.54
N PRO A 120 16.81 17.66 11.24
CA PRO A 120 17.94 18.58 11.11
C PRO A 120 18.43 18.66 9.65
N GLY A 121 18.36 19.84 9.04
CA GLY A 121 18.82 20.07 7.67
C GLY A 121 17.81 19.76 6.56
N GLY A 122 16.53 19.50 6.89
CA GLY A 122 15.49 19.26 5.88
C GLY A 122 14.19 18.67 6.45
N TYR A 123 13.57 17.81 5.64
CA TYR A 123 12.39 17.04 6.05
C TYR A 123 12.59 15.59 5.64
N ILE A 124 12.06 14.70 6.46
CA ILE A 124 11.95 13.27 6.16
C ILE A 124 10.49 12.99 5.82
N LEU A 125 10.25 12.22 4.76
CA LEU A 125 8.95 11.58 4.59
C LEU A 125 9.02 10.21 5.24
N ASP A 126 8.25 10.06 6.30
CA ASP A 126 8.05 8.83 7.05
C ASP A 126 6.84 8.10 6.45
N TYR A 127 7.08 6.94 5.86
CA TYR A 127 6.04 6.10 5.26
C TYR A 127 5.65 4.91 6.17
N GLY A 128 6.08 4.92 7.43
CA GLY A 128 6.15 3.73 8.28
C GLY A 128 7.56 3.12 8.25
N GLN A 129 7.81 2.24 9.22
CA GLN A 129 9.10 2.01 9.91
C GLN A 129 10.37 1.74 9.08
N ASP A 130 10.29 1.53 7.76
CA ASP A 130 11.43 1.08 6.94
C ASP A 130 11.69 1.91 5.67
N LEU A 131 10.96 3.00 5.43
CA LEU A 131 11.25 3.88 4.30
C LEU A 131 11.25 5.36 4.71
N PHE A 132 12.45 5.92 4.74
CA PHE A 132 12.67 7.34 4.92
C PHE A 132 13.25 7.93 3.64
N LEU A 133 12.53 8.91 3.07
CA LEU A 133 13.10 9.77 2.04
C LEU A 133 13.57 11.06 2.69
N THR A 134 14.88 11.26 2.72
CA THR A 134 15.48 12.49 3.24
C THR A 134 15.71 13.47 2.09
N TRP A 135 15.16 14.68 2.23
CA TRP A 135 15.38 15.77 1.28
C TRP A 135 16.36 16.79 1.86
N HIS A 136 17.53 16.88 1.23
CA HIS A 136 18.53 17.92 1.47
C HIS A 136 18.74 18.69 0.17
N GLY A 137 18.11 19.86 0.02
CA GLY A 137 18.38 20.81 -1.07
C GLY A 137 18.68 20.16 -2.42
N ALA A 138 17.63 19.76 -3.14
CA ALA A 138 17.67 19.12 -4.47
C ALA A 138 18.23 17.68 -4.54
N GLN A 139 18.57 17.03 -3.42
CA GLN A 139 19.00 15.63 -3.40
C GLN A 139 18.11 14.75 -2.50
N LEU A 140 17.84 13.55 -3.02
CA LEU A 140 17.00 12.49 -2.46
C LEU A 140 17.87 11.34 -1.99
N PHE A 141 17.74 10.96 -0.72
CA PHE A 141 18.46 9.82 -0.15
C PHE A 141 17.47 8.79 0.41
N TYR A 142 17.73 7.52 0.09
CA TYR A 142 17.07 6.36 0.72
C TYR A 142 17.85 6.00 1.98
N GLY A 143 17.20 6.08 3.15
CA GLY A 143 17.71 5.49 4.38
C GLY A 143 17.05 4.13 4.62
N ALA A 144 17.85 3.08 4.72
CA ALA A 144 17.47 1.80 5.31
C ALA A 144 17.90 1.78 6.79
#